data_AF-A0A920UZR3-F1
#
_entry.id   AF-A0A920UZR3-F1
#
_cell.length_a   1.000
_cell.length_b   1.000
_cell.length_c   1.000
_cell.angle_alpha   90.00
_cell.angle_beta   90.00
_cell.angle_gamma   90.00
#
_symmetry.space_group_name_H-M   'P 1'
#
loop_
_entity.id
_entity.type
_entity.pdbx_description
1 polymer ?
#
loop_
_entity_poly.entity_id
_entity_poly.type
_entity_poly.pdbx_seq_one_letter_code
_entity_poly.pdbx_strand_id
1 'polypeptide(L)'
;MVSVEADVVAGPLLAREAAAAGVVYSLAWGDQPALVCEHVDWARACGFEVVCAGKGTRYHPDYHQLTPDTVWDVLRQYLDIQDPQSINLKMFNSFLDGSKSGIEMTAVCNATGLTPQPNGLGFPPSSRFDLANTCKPPRTAVSSSDAAPLKLSRHSTVMAQTCHTILPWALTLLLPAKPITPGAAWGNITCCPTHRVVMARFTVPPT
;
A
#
# COMPACT_ATOMS: atom_id res chain seq x y z
N MET A 1 -17.08 3.33 8.48
CA MET A 1 -16.19 3.97 9.46
C MET A 1 -15.31 4.98 8.72
N VAL A 2 -15.35 6.26 9.13
CA VAL A 2 -14.54 7.34 8.53
C VAL A 2 -13.22 7.52 9.31
N SER A 3 -13.23 7.33 10.63
CA SER A 3 -11.99 7.36 11.41
C SER A 3 -11.26 6.02 11.28
N VAL A 4 -10.22 6.02 10.46
CA VAL A 4 -9.33 4.85 10.30
C VAL A 4 -8.60 4.55 11.61
N GLU A 5 -8.31 5.57 12.40
CA GLU A 5 -7.66 5.45 13.72
C GLU A 5 -8.52 4.64 14.69
N ALA A 6 -9.85 4.85 14.67
CA ALA A 6 -10.78 4.04 15.44
C ALA A 6 -10.92 2.63 14.87
N ASP A 7 -10.94 2.49 13.54
CA ASP A 7 -11.03 1.19 12.87
C ASP A 7 -9.84 0.27 13.19
N VAL A 8 -8.60 0.78 13.18
CA VAL A 8 -7.43 -0.07 13.47
C VAL A 8 -7.39 -0.56 14.92
N VAL A 9 -8.04 0.15 15.85
CA VAL A 9 -8.11 -0.23 17.26
C VAL A 9 -9.29 -1.16 17.54
N ALA A 10 -10.48 -0.81 17.07
CA ALA A 10 -11.73 -1.47 17.45
C ALA A 10 -12.49 -2.09 16.27
N GLY A 11 -12.04 -1.89 15.03
CA GLY A 11 -12.71 -2.33 13.81
C GLY A 11 -13.06 -3.82 13.77
N PRO A 12 -12.14 -4.75 14.12
CA PRO A 12 -12.47 -6.17 14.18
C PRO A 12 -13.59 -6.51 15.17
N LEU A 13 -13.65 -5.81 16.31
CA LEU A 13 -14.72 -5.98 17.29
C LEU A 13 -16.03 -5.39 16.75
N LEU A 14 -16.00 -4.16 16.23
CA LEU A 14 -17.16 -3.50 15.64
C LEU A 14 -17.75 -4.30 14.47
N ALA A 15 -16.91 -4.92 13.65
CA ALA A 15 -17.33 -5.79 12.56
C ALA A 15 -18.05 -7.05 13.08
N ARG A 16 -17.57 -7.64 14.19
CA ARG A 16 -18.22 -8.79 14.82
C ARG A 16 -19.58 -8.42 15.42
N GLU A 17 -19.66 -7.29 16.12
CA GLU A 17 -20.92 -6.78 16.69
C GLU A 17 -21.93 -6.46 15.58
N ALA A 18 -21.48 -5.83 14.48
CA ALA A 18 -22.31 -5.56 13.32
C ALA A 18 -22.86 -6.84 12.68
N ALA A 19 -22.00 -7.86 12.52
CA ALA A 19 -22.43 -9.16 12.00
C ALA A 19 -23.45 -9.85 12.92
N ALA A 20 -23.26 -9.79 14.24
CA ALA A 20 -24.20 -10.33 15.22
C ALA A 20 -25.56 -9.60 15.19
N ALA A 21 -25.55 -8.29 14.91
CA ALA A 21 -26.75 -7.48 14.75
C ALA A 21 -27.37 -7.55 13.34
N GLY A 22 -26.79 -8.30 12.40
CA GLY A 22 -27.29 -8.42 11.02
C GLY A 22 -27.14 -7.14 10.19
N VAL A 23 -26.19 -6.27 10.54
CA VAL A 23 -25.90 -5.01 9.84
C VAL A 23 -24.52 -5.02 9.20
N VAL A 24 -24.30 -4.12 8.24
CA VAL A 24 -23.03 -4.02 7.51
C VAL A 24 -22.11 -3.01 8.20
N TYR A 25 -20.91 -3.47 8.54
CA TYR A 25 -19.78 -2.62 8.88
C TYR A 25 -18.83 -2.53 7.69
N SER A 26 -18.41 -1.32 7.32
CA SER A 26 -17.49 -1.10 6.21
C SER A 26 -16.65 0.15 6.43
N LEU A 27 -15.43 0.17 5.89
CA LEU A 27 -14.61 1.38 5.76
C LEU A 27 -15.29 2.35 4.79
N ALA A 28 -15.16 3.66 5.06
CA ALA A 28 -15.70 4.67 4.16
C ALA A 28 -14.92 4.67 2.84
N TRP A 29 -15.64 4.53 1.72
CA TRP A 29 -15.05 4.60 0.39
C TRP A 29 -14.60 6.03 0.08
N GLY A 30 -13.41 6.17 -0.51
CA GLY A 30 -12.78 7.46 -0.81
C GLY A 30 -11.49 7.71 -0.03
N ASP A 31 -11.28 7.00 1.08
CA ASP A 31 -9.98 6.95 1.75
C ASP A 31 -9.12 5.78 1.23
N GLN A 32 -7.82 5.87 1.41
CA GLN A 32 -6.83 4.95 0.83
C GLN A 32 -7.07 3.50 1.23
N PRO A 33 -7.36 3.13 2.50
CA PRO A 33 -7.56 1.72 2.86
C PRO A 33 -8.69 1.05 2.09
N ALA A 34 -9.83 1.73 1.93
CA ALA A 34 -10.97 1.20 1.19
C ALA A 34 -10.62 1.01 -0.30
N LEU A 35 -9.90 1.97 -0.88
CA LEU A 35 -9.43 1.86 -2.26
C LEU A 35 -8.44 0.70 -2.41
N VAL A 36 -7.48 0.53 -1.50
CA VAL A 36 -6.56 -0.63 -1.52
C VAL A 36 -7.33 -1.95 -1.49
N CYS A 37 -8.32 -2.05 -0.60
CA CYS A 37 -9.11 -3.28 -0.45
C CYS A 37 -9.90 -3.63 -1.71
N GLU A 38 -10.57 -2.66 -2.35
CA GLU A 38 -11.27 -2.84 -3.64
C GLU A 38 -10.37 -3.49 -4.70
N HIS A 39 -9.10 -3.12 -4.64
CA HIS A 39 -8.10 -3.39 -5.65
C HIS A 39 -7.39 -4.74 -5.39
N VAL A 40 -7.24 -5.09 -4.10
CA VAL A 40 -6.94 -6.45 -3.64
C VAL A 40 -8.06 -7.42 -4.05
N ASP A 41 -9.31 -7.04 -3.84
CA ASP A 41 -10.47 -7.88 -4.16
C ASP A 41 -10.60 -8.10 -5.67
N TRP A 42 -10.43 -7.04 -6.47
CA TRP A 42 -10.36 -7.15 -7.92
C TRP A 42 -9.28 -8.13 -8.37
N ALA A 43 -8.07 -8.02 -7.82
CA ALA A 43 -6.95 -8.87 -8.20
C ALA A 43 -7.23 -10.35 -7.90
N ARG A 44 -7.77 -10.63 -6.71
CA ARG A 44 -8.17 -11.97 -6.28
C ARG A 44 -9.30 -12.52 -7.16
N ALA A 45 -10.30 -11.69 -7.48
CA ALA A 45 -11.41 -12.06 -8.36
C ALA A 45 -10.93 -12.40 -9.78
N CYS A 46 -9.89 -11.72 -10.28
CA CYS A 46 -9.24 -12.05 -11.55
C CYS A 46 -8.31 -13.28 -11.48
N GLY A 47 -8.14 -13.89 -10.30
CA GLY A 47 -7.30 -15.06 -10.09
C GLY A 47 -5.81 -14.76 -9.98
N PHE A 48 -5.45 -13.51 -9.67
CA PHE A 48 -4.07 -13.14 -9.37
C PHE A 48 -3.75 -13.38 -7.88
N GLU A 49 -2.50 -13.75 -7.62
CA GLU A 49 -1.96 -13.71 -6.26
C GLU A 49 -1.56 -12.26 -5.92
N VAL A 50 -1.76 -11.83 -4.68
CA VAL A 50 -1.35 -10.49 -4.24
C VAL A 50 -0.01 -10.61 -3.51
N VAL A 51 1.04 -9.98 -4.04
CA VAL A 51 2.38 -9.96 -3.43
C VAL A 51 2.52 -8.80 -2.46
N CYS A 52 2.13 -7.61 -2.88
CA CYS A 52 2.09 -6.45 -2.00
C CYS A 52 0.94 -5.52 -2.36
N ALA A 53 0.50 -4.74 -1.39
CA ALA A 53 -0.50 -3.70 -1.57
C ALA A 53 -0.20 -2.51 -0.65
N GLY A 54 -0.60 -1.31 -1.05
CA GLY A 54 -0.50 -0.14 -0.20
C GLY A 54 -0.46 1.17 -0.97
N LYS A 55 0.28 2.15 -0.46
CA LYS A 55 0.21 3.53 -0.96
C LYS A 55 1.57 4.15 -1.30
N GLY A 56 1.52 5.13 -2.18
CA GLY A 56 2.61 6.11 -2.34
C GLY A 56 2.41 7.31 -1.42
N THR A 57 3.47 7.75 -0.75
CA THR A 57 3.51 9.02 -0.02
C THR A 57 4.82 9.74 -0.27
N ARG A 58 4.90 11.04 0.02
CA ARG A 58 6.19 11.73 0.12
C ARG A 58 6.80 11.37 1.46
N TYR A 59 8.09 11.01 1.43
CA TYR A 59 8.79 10.61 2.63
C TYR A 59 10.28 10.94 2.54
N HIS A 60 10.84 11.30 3.69
CA HIS A 60 12.26 11.47 3.93
C HIS A 60 12.52 10.97 5.35
N PRO A 61 13.65 10.28 5.64
CA PRO A 61 13.93 9.76 6.98
C PRO A 61 13.81 10.80 8.10
N ASP A 62 14.23 12.05 7.84
CA ASP A 62 14.16 13.14 8.80
C ASP A 62 12.72 13.56 9.15
N TYR A 63 11.72 13.17 8.33
CA TYR A 63 10.33 13.54 8.59
C TYR A 63 9.77 12.90 9.86
N HIS A 64 10.36 11.80 10.34
CA HIS A 64 9.99 11.20 11.62
C HIS A 64 10.21 12.12 12.82
N GLN A 65 11.07 13.14 12.69
CA GLN A 65 11.34 14.11 13.74
C GLN A 65 10.46 15.37 13.63
N LEU A 66 9.57 15.44 12.63
CA LEU A 66 8.68 16.58 12.47
C LEU A 66 7.62 16.60 13.56
N THR A 67 7.32 17.82 13.99
CA THR A 67 6.25 18.14 14.93
C THR A 67 5.28 19.12 14.26
N PRO A 68 4.06 19.30 14.81
CA PRO A 68 3.14 20.33 14.32
C PRO A 68 3.75 21.74 14.26
N ASP A 69 4.77 22.01 15.08
CA ASP A 69 5.47 23.31 15.12
C ASP A 69 6.51 23.45 14.00
N THR A 70 7.09 22.34 13.51
CA THR A 70 8.17 22.35 12.52
C THR A 70 7.72 21.94 11.11
N VAL A 71 6.56 21.29 11.00
CA VAL A 71 6.05 20.74 9.73
C VAL A 71 5.80 21.81 8.66
N TRP A 72 5.46 23.04 9.08
CA TRP A 72 5.13 24.14 8.17
C TRP A 72 6.26 24.47 7.18
N ASP A 73 7.50 24.46 7.64
CA ASP A 73 8.68 24.75 6.81
C ASP A 73 8.89 23.74 5.69
N VAL A 74 8.43 22.51 5.89
CA VAL A 74 8.47 21.46 4.88
C VAL A 74 7.26 21.58 3.95
N LEU A 75 6.06 21.82 4.49
CA LEU A 75 4.83 21.91 3.69
C LEU A 75 4.87 23.05 2.68
N ARG A 76 5.39 24.23 3.05
CA ARG A 76 5.50 25.39 2.14
C ARG A 76 6.45 25.19 0.96
N GLN A 77 7.29 24.15 0.98
CA GLN A 77 8.13 23.77 -0.15
C GLN A 77 7.34 23.04 -1.25
N TYR A 78 6.18 22.49 -0.89
CA TYR A 78 5.40 21.60 -1.76
C TYR A 78 3.97 22.08 -2.01
N LEU A 79 3.41 22.86 -1.10
CA LEU A 79 2.05 23.37 -1.16
C LEU A 79 2.07 24.88 -1.34
N ASP A 80 1.31 25.37 -2.31
CA ASP A 80 1.07 26.81 -2.48
C ASP A 80 -0.05 27.26 -1.53
N ILE A 81 0.29 27.33 -0.25
CA ILE A 81 -0.60 27.77 0.83
C ILE A 81 0.11 28.91 1.55
N GLN A 82 -0.55 30.05 1.64
CA GLN A 82 0.03 31.28 2.19
C GLN A 82 -0.21 31.40 3.71
N ASP A 83 -1.27 30.77 4.22
CA ASP A 83 -1.67 30.86 5.63
C ASP A 83 -1.61 29.48 6.32
N PRO A 84 -0.72 29.26 7.32
CA PRO A 84 -0.65 28.01 8.07
C PRO A 84 -1.92 27.70 8.87
N GLN A 85 -2.73 28.71 9.21
CA GLN A 85 -3.99 28.52 9.95
C GLN A 85 -5.11 27.96 9.07
N SER A 86 -4.95 28.01 7.74
CA SER A 86 -5.91 27.43 6.80
C SER A 86 -5.91 25.89 6.80
N ILE A 87 -4.90 25.25 7.43
CA ILE A 87 -4.75 23.80 7.48
C ILE A 87 -4.49 23.30 8.90
N ASN A 88 -4.83 22.03 9.16
CA ASN A 88 -4.54 21.38 10.42
C ASN A 88 -3.11 20.81 10.42
N LEU A 89 -2.16 21.55 10.99
CA LEU A 89 -0.74 21.14 11.01
C LEU A 89 -0.50 19.82 11.73
N LYS A 90 -1.30 19.47 12.75
CA LYS A 90 -1.21 18.15 13.40
C LYS A 90 -1.58 17.02 12.44
N MET A 91 -2.63 17.20 11.65
CA MET A 91 -3.04 16.24 10.63
C MET A 91 -1.97 16.12 9.55
N PHE A 92 -1.46 17.23 9.02
CA PHE A 92 -0.43 17.20 7.98
C PHE A 92 0.91 16.64 8.47
N ASN A 93 1.27 16.85 9.74
CA ASN A 93 2.44 16.21 10.34
C ASN A 93 2.33 14.68 10.26
N SER A 94 1.16 14.13 10.61
CA SER A 94 0.91 12.69 10.56
C SER A 94 1.03 12.08 9.16
N PHE A 95 0.91 12.90 8.10
CA PHE A 95 1.10 12.46 6.72
C PHE A 95 2.58 12.31 6.36
N LEU A 96 3.42 13.23 6.85
CA LEU A 96 4.86 13.27 6.56
C LEU A 96 5.67 12.35 7.47
N ASP A 97 5.34 12.31 8.77
CA ASP A 97 6.04 11.48 9.76
C ASP A 97 5.76 9.98 9.60
N GLY A 98 4.84 9.60 8.71
CA GLY A 98 4.49 8.23 8.39
C GLY A 98 3.41 7.61 9.29
N SER A 99 2.96 8.29 10.34
CA SER A 99 1.96 7.77 11.28
C SER A 99 0.64 7.41 10.58
N LYS A 100 0.13 8.30 9.73
CA LYS A 100 -1.08 8.03 8.94
C LYS A 100 -0.88 6.84 8.01
N SER A 101 0.31 6.70 7.43
CA SER A 101 0.66 5.56 6.59
C SER A 101 0.64 4.26 7.36
N GLY A 102 1.20 4.23 8.57
CA GLY A 102 1.14 3.06 9.45
C GLY A 102 -0.30 2.66 9.76
N ILE A 103 -1.12 3.61 10.20
CA ILE A 103 -2.54 3.41 10.52
C ILE A 103 -3.30 2.87 9.30
N GLU A 104 -3.19 3.49 8.13
CA GLU A 104 -3.89 3.04 6.93
C GLU A 104 -3.46 1.63 6.51
N MET A 105 -2.16 1.30 6.60
CA MET A 105 -1.67 -0.03 6.25
C MET A 105 -2.11 -1.10 7.25
N THR A 106 -2.29 -0.75 8.52
CA THR A 106 -2.93 -1.64 9.51
C THR A 106 -4.38 -1.93 9.13
N ALA A 107 -5.15 -0.91 8.72
CA ALA A 107 -6.53 -1.11 8.27
C ALA A 107 -6.59 -2.05 7.04
N VAL A 108 -5.67 -1.87 6.09
CA VAL A 108 -5.53 -2.79 4.95
C VAL A 108 -5.22 -4.22 5.40
N CYS A 109 -4.27 -4.42 6.33
CA CYS A 109 -3.97 -5.76 6.86
C CYS A 109 -5.21 -6.40 7.46
N ASN A 110 -5.93 -5.68 8.32
CA ASN A 110 -7.13 -6.16 9.00
C ASN A 110 -8.23 -6.56 8.00
N ALA A 111 -8.41 -5.80 6.93
CA ALA A 111 -9.45 -6.05 5.93
C ALA A 111 -9.08 -7.13 4.91
N THR A 112 -7.79 -7.28 4.58
CA THR A 112 -7.36 -8.11 3.44
C THR A 112 -6.68 -9.41 3.84
N GLY A 113 -6.22 -9.54 5.09
CA GLY A 113 -5.39 -10.64 5.56
C GLY A 113 -3.94 -10.58 5.07
N LEU A 114 -3.52 -9.47 4.46
CA LEU A 114 -2.10 -9.20 4.19
C LEU A 114 -1.35 -8.93 5.50
N THR A 115 -0.04 -9.13 5.49
CA THR A 115 0.81 -8.96 6.68
C THR A 115 1.62 -7.66 6.62
N PRO A 116 1.92 -7.00 7.76
CA PRO A 116 2.79 -5.84 7.78
C PRO A 116 4.27 -6.22 7.58
N GLN A 117 5.08 -5.26 7.13
CA GLN A 117 6.54 -5.40 7.14
C GLN A 117 7.05 -5.54 8.59
N PRO A 118 8.10 -6.37 8.82
CA PRO A 118 8.51 -6.75 10.18
C PRO A 118 9.05 -5.60 11.03
N ASN A 119 9.59 -4.54 10.42
CA ASN A 119 10.20 -3.40 11.10
C ASN A 119 9.44 -2.09 10.87
N GLY A 120 8.13 -2.18 10.63
CA GLY A 120 7.34 -1.05 10.15
C GLY A 120 7.57 -0.77 8.66
N LEU A 121 6.94 0.30 8.17
CA LEU A 121 6.94 0.65 6.75
C LEU A 121 8.31 1.17 6.31
N GLY A 122 8.89 0.54 5.27
CA GLY A 122 10.25 0.85 4.81
C GLY A 122 10.38 2.05 3.87
N PHE A 123 9.28 2.56 3.31
CA PHE A 123 9.25 3.72 2.40
C PHE A 123 10.33 3.74 1.31
N PRO A 124 10.56 2.63 0.55
CA PRO A 124 11.60 2.62 -0.47
C PRO A 124 11.33 3.73 -1.51
N PRO A 125 12.35 4.48 -1.94
CA PRO A 125 12.22 5.44 -3.02
C PRO A 125 11.99 4.72 -4.34
N SER A 126 10.85 4.96 -4.97
CA SER A 126 10.58 4.39 -6.28
C SER A 126 9.53 5.20 -7.03
N SER A 127 9.62 5.16 -8.36
CA SER A 127 8.60 5.78 -9.20
C SER A 127 7.41 4.83 -9.36
N ARG A 128 6.25 5.36 -9.78
CA ARG A 128 5.10 4.51 -10.15
C ARG A 128 5.42 3.48 -11.24
N PHE A 129 6.49 3.69 -12.00
CA PHE A 129 6.93 2.82 -13.09
C PHE A 129 7.95 1.76 -12.64
N ASP A 130 8.53 1.88 -11.44
CA ASP A 130 9.57 0.96 -10.96
C ASP A 130 9.16 0.16 -9.72
N LEU A 131 7.91 0.32 -9.31
CA LEU A 131 7.29 -0.37 -8.20
C LEU A 131 7.45 -1.90 -8.30
N ALA A 132 7.20 -2.47 -9.48
CA ALA A 132 7.29 -3.93 -9.67
C ALA A 132 8.72 -4.48 -9.48
N ASN A 133 9.74 -3.66 -9.70
CA ASN A 133 11.12 -4.05 -9.44
C ASN A 133 11.53 -3.80 -8.00
N THR A 134 10.99 -2.77 -7.37
CA THR A 134 11.33 -2.34 -6.01
C THR A 134 10.61 -3.17 -4.94
N CYS A 135 9.31 -3.42 -5.12
CA CYS A 135 8.43 -4.04 -4.14
C CYS A 135 8.27 -5.55 -4.32
N LYS A 136 9.09 -6.18 -5.15
CA LYS A 136 9.11 -7.65 -5.29
C LYS A 136 9.80 -8.30 -4.09
N PRO A 137 9.46 -9.56 -3.76
CA PRO A 137 10.14 -10.28 -2.70
C PRO A 137 11.63 -10.41 -3.03
N PRO A 138 12.53 -10.29 -2.05
CA PRO A 138 13.95 -10.55 -2.27
C PRO A 138 14.12 -11.99 -2.78
N ARG A 139 15.07 -12.17 -3.69
CA ARG A 139 15.38 -13.48 -4.25
C ARG A 139 15.99 -14.33 -3.13
N THR A 140 15.25 -15.31 -2.63
CA THR A 140 15.79 -16.28 -1.67
C THR A 140 16.88 -17.10 -2.37
N ALA A 141 18.12 -17.01 -1.90
CA ALA A 141 19.17 -17.93 -2.29
C ALA A 141 18.79 -19.32 -1.76
N VAL A 142 18.33 -20.21 -2.64
CA VAL A 142 18.20 -21.62 -2.31
C VAL A 142 19.63 -22.18 -2.32
N SER A 143 20.17 -22.57 -1.16
CA SER A 143 21.38 -23.38 -1.13
C SER A 143 21.13 -24.66 -1.90
N SER A 144 21.96 -24.92 -2.90
CA SER A 144 21.86 -26.06 -3.81
C SER A 144 22.03 -27.39 -3.07
N SER A 145 20.94 -27.98 -2.60
CA SER A 145 20.90 -29.42 -2.30
C SER A 145 19.53 -30.08 -2.46
N ASP A 146 18.42 -29.35 -2.59
CA ASP A 146 17.11 -29.96 -2.82
C ASP A 146 16.35 -29.27 -3.95
N ALA A 147 16.17 -29.98 -5.06
CA ALA A 147 15.42 -29.55 -6.23
C ALA A 147 13.89 -29.53 -5.97
N ALA A 148 13.45 -28.75 -5.00
CA ALA A 148 12.04 -28.36 -4.85
C ALA A 148 11.78 -27.09 -5.67
N PRO A 149 10.60 -26.94 -6.30
CA PRO A 149 10.25 -25.72 -7.03
C PRO A 149 10.40 -24.51 -6.09
N LEU A 150 11.08 -23.47 -6.59
CA LEU A 150 11.39 -22.22 -5.91
C LEU A 150 10.14 -21.71 -5.15
N LYS A 151 10.06 -21.97 -3.84
CA LYS A 151 9.02 -21.39 -3.00
C LYS A 151 9.36 -19.92 -2.83
N LEU A 152 8.82 -19.08 -3.71
CA LEU A 152 8.72 -17.64 -3.45
C LEU A 152 8.13 -17.51 -2.04
N SER A 153 8.82 -16.81 -1.14
CA SER A 153 8.32 -16.62 0.22
C SER A 153 6.91 -16.03 0.12
N ARG A 154 5.90 -16.80 0.58
CA ARG A 154 4.46 -16.49 0.47
C ARG A 154 4.01 -15.35 1.40
N HIS A 155 4.89 -14.42 1.73
CA HIS A 155 4.58 -13.34 2.65
C HIS A 155 4.05 -12.16 1.84
N SER A 156 2.77 -12.23 1.51
CA SER A 156 2.05 -11.10 0.93
C SER A 156 2.03 -9.96 1.96
N THR A 157 2.67 -8.85 1.62
CA THR A 157 3.01 -7.80 2.61
C THR A 157 2.40 -6.45 2.23
N VAL A 158 1.90 -5.67 3.19
CA VAL A 158 1.53 -4.27 2.95
C VAL A 158 2.76 -3.36 2.95
N MET A 159 2.76 -2.34 2.10
CA MET A 159 3.90 -1.43 1.94
C MET A 159 3.45 0.02 1.84
N ALA A 160 4.31 0.93 2.30
CA ALA A 160 4.25 2.32 1.87
C ALA A 160 5.54 2.65 1.13
N GLN A 161 5.44 3.42 0.06
CA GLN A 161 6.55 3.80 -0.81
C GLN A 161 6.70 5.31 -0.90
N THR A 162 7.93 5.78 -1.05
CA THR A 162 8.24 7.19 -1.34
C THR A 162 8.00 7.49 -2.83
N CYS A 163 7.17 8.48 -3.16
CA CYS A 163 6.95 8.97 -4.53
C CYS A 163 7.38 10.44 -4.69
N HIS A 164 8.14 10.77 -5.76
CA HIS A 164 8.69 12.12 -5.99
C HIS A 164 7.67 13.14 -6.54
N THR A 165 6.71 12.69 -7.34
CA THR A 165 5.59 13.51 -7.80
C THR A 165 4.56 13.66 -6.69
N ILE A 166 4.01 14.87 -6.49
CA ILE A 166 2.73 15.06 -5.79
C ILE A 166 1.68 14.32 -6.62
N LEU A 167 1.58 13.00 -6.44
CA LEU A 167 0.43 12.27 -6.90
C LEU A 167 -0.59 12.42 -5.76
N PRO A 168 -1.74 13.04 -6.03
CA PRO A 168 -2.87 12.85 -5.14
C PRO A 168 -3.14 11.34 -5.16
N TRP A 169 -3.02 10.69 -3.99
CA TRP A 169 -3.70 9.41 -3.72
C TRP A 169 -3.34 8.23 -4.65
N ALA A 170 -2.06 8.03 -4.97
CA ALA A 170 -1.64 6.88 -5.79
C ALA A 170 -1.69 5.56 -5.00
N LEU A 171 -2.59 4.68 -5.43
CA LEU A 171 -2.79 3.34 -4.90
C LEU A 171 -1.92 2.31 -5.64
N THR A 172 -1.37 1.34 -4.91
CA THR A 172 -0.37 0.38 -5.40
C THR A 172 -0.76 -1.07 -5.07
N LEU A 173 -0.80 -1.94 -6.09
CA LEU A 173 -0.82 -3.39 -5.94
C LEU A 173 0.20 -4.07 -6.83
N LEU A 174 0.86 -5.12 -6.31
CA LEU A 174 1.77 -5.97 -7.06
C LEU A 174 1.26 -7.42 -7.09
N LEU A 175 1.13 -7.98 -8.30
CA LEU A 175 0.62 -9.32 -8.56
C LEU A 175 1.66 -10.13 -9.36
N PRO A 176 1.93 -11.41 -9.04
CA PRO A 176 2.71 -12.28 -9.91
C PRO A 176 1.83 -12.80 -11.05
N ALA A 177 2.44 -13.17 -12.18
CA ALA A 177 1.73 -13.79 -13.29
C ALA A 177 1.18 -15.17 -12.91
N LYS A 178 0.04 -15.54 -13.51
CA LYS A 178 -0.50 -16.89 -13.53
C LYS A 178 0.54 -17.86 -14.13
N PRO A 179 0.93 -18.96 -13.45
CA PRO A 179 1.99 -19.83 -13.94
C PRO A 179 1.45 -20.70 -15.09
N ILE A 180 1.96 -20.51 -16.30
CA ILE A 180 1.87 -21.52 -17.37
C ILE A 180 3.29 -22.00 -17.80
N THR A 181 4.36 -21.26 -17.48
CA THR A 181 5.74 -21.66 -17.81
C THR A 181 6.80 -21.14 -16.81
N PRO A 182 7.93 -21.86 -16.63
CA PRO A 182 9.08 -21.37 -15.86
C PRO A 182 9.77 -20.20 -16.57
N GLY A 183 10.08 -19.11 -15.86
CA GLY A 183 10.79 -17.93 -16.41
C GLY A 183 10.06 -16.60 -16.21
N ALA A 184 9.50 -16.35 -15.03
CA ALA A 184 8.63 -15.21 -14.81
C ALA A 184 9.31 -13.87 -14.44
N ALA A 185 9.16 -12.83 -15.28
CA ALA A 185 9.64 -11.44 -15.19
C ALA A 185 8.54 -10.39 -14.87
N TRP A 186 8.55 -9.79 -13.68
CA TRP A 186 7.62 -8.75 -13.20
C TRP A 186 7.37 -7.59 -14.19
N GLY A 187 6.14 -7.05 -14.22
CA GLY A 187 5.77 -5.94 -15.12
C GLY A 187 4.62 -5.07 -14.58
N ASN A 188 4.46 -3.88 -15.15
CA ASN A 188 3.43 -2.90 -14.76
C ASN A 188 2.14 -3.11 -15.57
N ILE A 189 0.98 -3.05 -14.90
CA ILE A 189 -0.32 -2.85 -15.55
C ILE A 189 -0.87 -1.52 -15.05
N THR A 190 -1.53 -0.79 -15.96
CA THR A 190 -2.23 0.44 -15.63
C THR A 190 -3.70 0.18 -15.91
N CYS A 191 -4.52 0.12 -14.86
CA CYS A 191 -5.96 -0.05 -15.02
C CYS A 191 -6.62 1.26 -14.59
N CYS A 192 -6.90 2.11 -15.59
CA CYS A 192 -7.70 3.35 -15.55
C CYS A 192 -6.89 4.66 -15.72
N PRO A 193 -7.39 5.64 -16.52
CA PRO A 193 -6.79 6.96 -16.68
C PRO A 193 -6.79 7.84 -15.43
N THR A 194 -7.41 7.41 -14.33
CA THR A 194 -7.71 8.24 -13.15
C THR A 194 -6.96 7.82 -11.87
N HIS A 195 -5.65 7.62 -11.95
CA HIS A 195 -4.73 7.51 -10.78
C HIS A 195 -4.74 6.17 -10.01
N ARG A 196 -5.14 5.07 -10.64
CA ARG A 196 -5.19 3.72 -10.03
C ARG A 196 -4.07 2.83 -10.59
N VAL A 197 -3.11 2.41 -9.76
CA VAL A 197 -2.01 1.52 -10.20
C VAL A 197 -2.25 0.11 -9.65
N VAL A 198 -2.59 -0.81 -10.56
CA VAL A 198 -2.77 -2.23 -10.27
C VAL A 198 -1.81 -3.03 -11.13
N MET A 199 -0.82 -3.70 -10.57
CA MET A 199 0.27 -4.32 -11.35
C MET A 199 0.10 -5.83 -11.43
N ALA A 200 0.10 -6.38 -12.64
CA ALA A 200 0.31 -7.81 -12.86
C ALA A 200 1.27 -8.03 -14.02
N ARG A 201 1.87 -9.21 -14.09
CA ARG A 201 2.71 -9.59 -15.22
C ARG A 201 1.88 -10.34 -16.28
N PHE A 202 2.02 -9.96 -17.55
CA PHE A 202 1.54 -10.75 -18.69
C PHE A 202 2.70 -11.49 -19.40
N THR A 203 2.46 -12.74 -19.77
CA THR A 203 3.20 -13.44 -20.81
C THR A 203 2.35 -13.46 -22.07
N VAL A 204 2.81 -12.79 -23.13
CA VAL A 204 2.24 -12.98 -24.47
C VAL A 204 2.76 -14.32 -24.99
N PRO A 205 1.91 -15.26 -25.44
CA PRO A 205 2.40 -16.48 -26.07
C PRO A 205 3.15 -16.11 -27.36
N PRO A 206 4.30 -16.74 -27.67
CA PRO A 206 4.86 -16.63 -29.01
C PRO A 206 3.83 -17.21 -30.00
N THR A 207 3.57 -16.47 -31.07
CA THR A 207 2.77 -16.89 -32.23
C THR A 207 3.34 -18.12 -32.89
#